data_AF-A0A9E3VBQ4-F1
#
_entry.id   AF-A0A9E3VBQ4-F1
#
_cell.length_a   1.000
_cell.length_b   1.000
_cell.length_c   1.000
_cell.angle_alpha   90.00
_cell.angle_beta   90.00
_cell.angle_gamma   90.00
#
_symmetry.space_group_name_H-M   'P 1'
#
loop_
_entity.id
_entity.type
_entity.pdbx_description
1 polymer ?
#
loop_
_entity_poly.entity_id
_entity_poly.type
_entity_poly.pdbx_seq_one_letter_code
_entity_poly.pdbx_strand_id
1 'polypeptide(L)'
;MTRTAPAPAPAAKLVTADLAAAQRRALALQTEARRERSRSPDRAARLQAQAKASLDAIAAEKATRDQLQASYLSDGTSAAALATSLRTTPEADLRALVSSPSTAPDDQLRATVAGRELARRADVAASIAQQFERTRLDTLKRDFARTLQGLGARDLKALQKTEHTELAQAQHAVSLAREQLAAASTPAARAGAGQVLASAERALRDEYTRTAALDARAPVTLDHRALHAYADGLKGLTPDALQAERAVVQARRDDGARGAIRASRLEQATDTVKLAIIDQALARAAGKPGTASVGGTAPVRGVDATRNPGNVVFDGPGAMVADASKYPASQYAAKLKAAGVQWVTLQINNGGPNAKNVAQLDAGWADQWRAAGFKVGFWGVSTTEPERDAREAAQLTAKYHGDFYIADCEGSFQDGEGDVGRNARFVNAFQDEAQKQGIGDLPRALSSMGRVALDMKPWINGGWDAMPQAYWNSYEHYQPSKCVQFYEDWGWPKDRIHPTIATYDGSSEGNARPKSLAEYSADLATTGTHGFSYYLPEDYLGDQGYAQLGQMIHPGVA
;
A
#
# COMPACT_ATOMS: atom_id res chain seq x y z
N MET A 1 22.12 8.09 27.94
CA MET A 1 21.28 7.42 26.93
C MET A 1 21.14 5.95 27.29
N THR A 2 20.03 5.59 27.93
CA THR A 2 19.67 4.20 28.24
C THR A 2 19.23 3.51 26.95
N ARG A 3 20.01 2.51 26.49
CA ARG A 3 19.59 1.63 25.37
C ARG A 3 18.45 0.75 25.86
N THR A 4 17.24 1.00 25.38
CA THR A 4 16.12 0.07 25.48
C THR A 4 16.44 -1.19 24.68
N ALA A 5 16.20 -2.36 25.28
CA ALA A 5 16.38 -3.64 24.61
C ALA A 5 15.44 -3.73 23.39
N PRO A 6 15.90 -4.27 22.24
CA PRO A 6 15.07 -4.40 21.07
C PRO A 6 13.89 -5.35 21.35
N ALA A 7 12.69 -4.96 20.93
CA ALA A 7 11.51 -5.80 20.99
C ALA A 7 11.73 -7.12 20.22
N PRO A 8 11.20 -8.26 20.70
CA PRO A 8 11.38 -9.55 20.04
C PRO A 8 10.80 -9.53 18.63
N ALA A 9 11.58 -10.05 17.67
CA ALA A 9 11.22 -10.08 16.25
C ALA A 9 9.93 -10.89 16.00
N PRO A 10 9.10 -10.50 15.00
CA PRO A 10 7.80 -11.13 14.73
C PRO A 10 7.86 -12.64 14.41
N ALA A 11 9.01 -13.17 14.00
CA ALA A 11 9.20 -14.60 13.70
C ALA A 11 9.16 -15.51 14.96
N ALA A 12 9.45 -14.97 16.14
CA ALA A 12 9.26 -15.72 17.39
C ALA A 12 7.79 -16.14 17.59
N LYS A 13 6.84 -15.37 17.04
CA LYS A 13 5.40 -15.58 17.27
C LYS A 13 4.79 -16.78 16.53
N LEU A 14 5.22 -17.06 15.30
CA LEU A 14 4.68 -18.19 14.50
C LEU A 14 5.17 -19.53 15.03
N VAL A 15 6.45 -19.62 15.42
CA VAL A 15 7.06 -20.85 15.94
C VAL A 15 6.64 -21.13 17.39
N THR A 16 6.26 -20.11 18.16
CA THR A 16 5.58 -20.30 19.45
C THR A 16 4.16 -20.85 19.30
N ALA A 17 3.50 -20.64 18.15
CA ALA A 17 2.12 -21.09 17.96
C ALA A 17 2.00 -22.62 17.89
N ASP A 18 2.95 -23.29 17.23
CA ASP A 18 2.99 -24.76 17.12
C ASP A 18 3.33 -25.44 18.45
N LEU A 19 4.32 -24.91 19.18
CA LEU A 19 4.66 -25.39 20.53
C LEU A 19 3.48 -25.17 21.49
N ALA A 20 2.82 -24.02 21.40
CA ALA A 20 1.63 -23.73 22.21
C ALA A 20 0.47 -24.66 21.84
N ALA A 21 0.27 -25.00 20.55
CA ALA A 21 -0.74 -25.95 20.12
C ALA A 21 -0.44 -27.39 20.61
N ALA A 22 0.83 -27.81 20.62
CA ALA A 22 1.26 -29.10 21.17
C ALA A 22 1.07 -29.15 22.70
N GLN A 23 1.41 -28.07 23.41
CA GLN A 23 1.18 -27.93 24.84
C GLN A 23 -0.31 -27.99 25.19
N ARG A 24 -1.18 -27.30 24.43
CA ARG A 24 -2.64 -27.37 24.61
C ARG A 24 -3.18 -28.79 24.46
N ARG A 25 -2.67 -29.55 23.49
CA ARG A 25 -3.04 -30.96 23.29
C ARG A 25 -2.59 -31.85 24.45
N ALA A 26 -1.35 -31.68 24.93
CA ALA A 26 -0.86 -32.42 26.10
C ALA A 26 -1.69 -32.12 27.36
N LEU A 27 -2.08 -30.86 27.57
CA LEU A 27 -2.93 -30.46 28.70
C LEU A 27 -4.36 -31.03 28.59
N ALA A 28 -4.91 -31.11 27.38
CA ALA A 28 -6.18 -31.75 27.13
C ALA A 28 -6.14 -33.24 27.50
N LEU A 29 -5.08 -33.96 27.10
CA LEU A 29 -4.87 -35.37 27.48
C LEU A 29 -4.76 -35.57 28.99
N GLN A 30 -4.06 -34.67 29.70
CA GLN A 30 -4.01 -34.73 31.18
C GLN A 30 -5.39 -34.50 31.82
N THR A 31 -6.18 -33.59 31.26
CA THR A 31 -7.53 -33.30 31.75
C THR A 31 -8.46 -34.49 31.52
N GLU A 32 -8.37 -35.14 30.37
CA GLU A 32 -9.12 -36.36 30.06
C GLU A 32 -8.70 -37.53 30.95
N ALA A 33 -7.40 -37.73 31.17
CA ALA A 33 -6.89 -38.75 32.09
C ALA A 33 -7.46 -38.61 33.50
N ARG A 34 -7.60 -37.37 34.01
CA ARG A 34 -8.22 -37.10 35.32
C ARG A 34 -9.69 -37.48 35.36
N ARG A 35 -10.44 -37.22 34.29
CA ARG A 35 -11.88 -37.58 34.19
C ARG A 35 -12.08 -39.09 34.09
N GLU A 36 -11.19 -39.79 33.38
CA GLU A 36 -11.28 -41.25 33.20
C GLU A 36 -10.85 -42.03 34.45
N ARG A 37 -10.18 -41.40 35.42
CA ARG A 37 -9.57 -42.09 36.57
C ARG A 37 -10.56 -42.91 37.41
N SER A 38 -11.82 -42.47 37.53
CA SER A 38 -12.88 -43.21 38.24
C SER A 38 -13.70 -44.14 37.35
N ARG A 39 -13.62 -44.00 36.03
CA ARG A 39 -14.41 -44.76 35.05
C ARG A 39 -13.64 -45.93 34.45
N SER A 40 -12.36 -45.71 34.14
CA SER A 40 -11.45 -46.70 33.56
C SER A 40 -10.01 -46.35 33.94
N PRO A 41 -9.48 -46.94 35.04
CA PRO A 41 -8.10 -46.70 35.49
C PRO A 41 -7.04 -46.96 34.42
N ASP A 42 -7.23 -48.01 33.59
CA ASP A 42 -6.28 -48.37 32.53
C ASP A 42 -6.27 -47.36 31.37
N ARG A 43 -7.44 -46.80 31.01
CA ARG A 43 -7.51 -45.72 30.02
C ARG A 43 -6.88 -44.45 30.56
N ALA A 44 -7.13 -44.11 31.83
CA ALA A 44 -6.51 -42.97 32.49
C ALA A 44 -4.97 -43.09 32.51
N ALA A 45 -4.43 -44.27 32.81
CA ALA A 45 -2.98 -44.53 32.78
C ALA A 45 -2.38 -44.34 31.38
N ARG A 46 -3.05 -44.84 30.32
CA ARG A 46 -2.61 -44.65 28.93
C ARG A 46 -2.61 -43.19 28.49
N LEU A 47 -3.68 -42.46 28.77
CA LEU A 47 -3.79 -41.02 28.47
C LEU A 47 -2.72 -40.21 29.21
N GLN A 48 -2.43 -40.58 30.46
CA GLN A 48 -1.39 -39.93 31.26
C GLN A 48 0.02 -40.21 30.72
N ALA A 49 0.30 -41.44 30.28
CA ALA A 49 1.55 -41.79 29.62
C ALA A 49 1.73 -41.03 28.28
N GLN A 50 0.66 -40.91 27.48
CA GLN A 50 0.68 -40.14 26.23
C GLN A 50 0.92 -38.64 26.46
N ALA A 51 0.26 -38.06 27.48
CA ALA A 51 0.48 -36.68 27.86
C ALA A 51 1.93 -36.43 28.31
N LYS A 52 2.49 -37.35 29.12
CA LYS A 52 3.88 -37.28 29.56
C LYS A 52 4.86 -37.35 28.39
N ALA A 53 4.69 -38.33 27.49
CA ALA A 53 5.53 -38.46 26.30
C ALA A 53 5.48 -37.19 25.42
N SER A 54 4.30 -36.59 25.28
CA SER A 54 4.13 -35.33 24.53
C SER A 54 4.87 -34.16 25.18
N LEU A 55 4.82 -34.03 26.52
CA LEU A 55 5.53 -32.98 27.25
C LEU A 55 7.05 -33.17 27.22
N ASP A 56 7.52 -34.41 27.35
CA ASP A 56 8.94 -34.74 27.28
C ASP A 56 9.50 -34.42 25.87
N ALA A 57 8.73 -34.71 24.81
CA ALA A 57 9.08 -34.34 23.43
C ALA A 57 9.14 -32.81 23.23
N ILE A 58 8.17 -32.07 23.77
CA ILE A 58 8.16 -30.59 23.75
C ILE A 58 9.39 -30.03 24.46
N ALA A 59 9.77 -30.61 25.62
CA ALA A 59 10.93 -30.18 26.38
C ALA A 59 12.25 -30.46 25.64
N ALA A 60 12.39 -31.64 25.02
CA ALA A 60 13.55 -32.00 24.22
C ALA A 60 13.71 -31.09 22.99
N GLU A 61 12.59 -30.78 22.31
CA GLU A 61 12.60 -29.84 21.18
C GLU A 61 12.97 -28.43 21.62
N LYS A 62 12.43 -27.96 22.76
CA LYS A 62 12.80 -26.65 23.32
C LYS A 62 14.29 -26.60 23.67
N ALA A 63 14.82 -27.62 24.36
CA ALA A 63 16.24 -27.68 24.71
C ALA A 63 17.14 -27.70 23.46
N THR A 64 16.76 -28.43 22.41
CA THR A 64 17.47 -28.44 21.12
C THR A 64 17.48 -27.04 20.51
N ARG A 65 16.35 -26.33 20.53
CA ARG A 65 16.26 -24.96 20.01
C ARG A 65 17.10 -23.98 20.82
N ASP A 66 17.04 -24.06 22.14
CA ASP A 66 17.82 -23.20 23.03
C ASP A 66 19.33 -23.43 22.80
N GLN A 67 19.76 -24.67 22.60
CA GLN A 67 21.16 -25.01 22.26
C GLN A 67 21.58 -24.49 20.88
N LEU A 68 20.71 -24.60 19.86
CA LEU A 68 20.97 -24.06 18.52
C LEU A 68 21.06 -22.53 18.54
N GLN A 69 20.19 -21.87 19.29
CA GLN A 69 20.20 -20.43 19.47
C GLN A 69 21.45 -19.95 20.21
N ALA A 70 21.85 -20.65 21.28
CA ALA A 70 23.07 -20.34 22.03
C ALA A 70 24.34 -20.49 21.16
N SER A 71 24.45 -21.58 20.40
CA SER A 71 25.60 -21.84 19.51
C SER A 71 25.72 -20.80 18.38
N TYR A 72 24.57 -20.32 17.87
CA TYR A 72 24.54 -19.28 16.84
C TYR A 72 24.99 -17.91 17.37
N LEU A 73 24.62 -17.57 18.61
CA LEU A 73 24.99 -16.30 19.24
C LEU A 73 26.47 -16.26 19.67
N SER A 74 27.10 -17.40 19.96
CA SER A 74 28.49 -17.44 20.43
C SER A 74 29.53 -17.43 19.31
N ASP A 75 29.26 -18.10 18.19
CA ASP A 75 30.34 -18.47 17.26
C ASP A 75 30.29 -17.73 15.92
N GLY A 76 29.21 -17.00 15.62
CA GLY A 76 29.03 -16.36 14.30
C GLY A 76 29.08 -17.35 13.12
N THR A 77 29.02 -18.65 13.40
CA THR A 77 29.09 -19.70 12.39
C THR A 77 27.81 -19.72 11.57
N SER A 78 27.96 -19.75 10.24
CA SER A 78 26.82 -19.71 9.34
C SER A 78 25.87 -20.90 9.60
N ALA A 79 24.57 -20.71 9.37
CA ALA A 79 23.56 -21.79 9.44
C ALA A 79 23.94 -23.05 8.65
N ALA A 80 24.83 -22.93 7.64
CA ALA A 80 25.38 -24.05 6.89
C ALA A 80 26.32 -24.93 7.74
N ALA A 81 27.17 -24.34 8.58
CA ALA A 81 28.07 -25.08 9.48
C ALA A 81 27.29 -25.83 10.58
N LEU A 82 26.22 -25.20 11.10
CA LEU A 82 25.32 -25.82 12.07
C LEU A 82 24.55 -27.01 11.44
N ALA A 83 24.07 -26.87 10.21
CA ALA A 83 23.43 -27.95 9.46
C ALA A 83 24.41 -29.09 9.13
N THR A 84 25.67 -28.78 8.83
CA THR A 84 26.74 -29.78 8.63
C THR A 84 27.06 -30.51 9.94
N SER A 85 27.21 -29.80 11.06
CA SER A 85 27.45 -30.39 12.39
C SER A 85 26.31 -31.32 12.82
N LEU A 86 25.06 -30.97 12.54
CA LEU A 86 23.89 -31.81 12.82
C LEU A 86 23.84 -33.08 11.95
N ARG A 87 24.47 -33.07 10.76
CA ARG A 87 24.60 -34.26 9.90
C ARG A 87 25.70 -35.20 10.37
N THR A 88 26.84 -34.68 10.83
CA THR A 88 28.04 -35.50 11.12
C THR A 88 28.05 -36.14 12.50
N THR A 89 27.38 -35.53 13.48
CA THR A 89 27.50 -35.97 14.88
C THR A 89 26.76 -37.28 15.21
N PRO A 90 25.61 -37.64 14.59
CA PRO A 90 24.95 -38.93 14.85
C PRO A 90 25.29 -40.04 13.85
N GLU A 91 25.98 -39.75 12.74
CA GLU A 91 26.21 -40.75 11.67
C GLU A 91 27.15 -41.87 12.12
N ALA A 92 28.09 -41.57 13.03
CA ALA A 92 28.99 -42.55 13.64
C ALA A 92 28.25 -43.49 14.62
N ASP A 93 27.39 -42.93 15.48
CA ASP A 93 26.61 -43.70 16.46
C ASP A 93 25.49 -44.52 15.81
N LEU A 94 24.84 -44.00 14.76
CA LEU A 94 23.82 -44.72 14.01
C LEU A 94 24.42 -45.82 13.11
N ARG A 95 25.61 -45.63 12.52
CA ARG A 95 26.29 -46.72 11.80
C ARG A 95 26.72 -47.84 12.73
N ALA A 96 27.15 -47.54 13.95
CA ALA A 96 27.48 -48.56 14.95
C ALA A 96 26.26 -49.43 15.33
N LEU A 97 25.05 -48.87 15.32
CA LEU A 97 23.80 -49.59 15.55
C LEU A 97 23.34 -50.47 14.36
N VAL A 98 23.74 -50.13 13.13
CA VAL A 98 23.32 -50.82 11.89
C VAL A 98 24.33 -51.91 11.47
N SER A 99 25.55 -51.92 12.00
CA SER A 99 26.64 -52.80 11.55
C SER A 99 26.63 -54.21 12.15
N SER A 100 25.67 -54.54 13.02
CA SER A 100 25.54 -55.88 13.59
C SER A 100 24.55 -56.71 12.76
N PRO A 101 24.98 -57.80 12.09
CA PRO A 101 24.08 -58.62 11.29
C PRO A 101 23.20 -59.45 12.24
N SER A 102 21.98 -58.99 12.48
CA SER A 102 20.93 -59.75 13.14
C SER A 102 19.76 -59.92 12.17
N THR A 103 19.29 -61.15 12.03
CA THR A 103 18.21 -61.56 11.12
C THR A 103 16.81 -61.36 11.74
N ALA A 104 16.69 -60.60 12.83
CA ALA A 104 15.43 -60.39 13.54
C ALA A 104 14.58 -59.29 12.87
N PRO A 105 13.26 -59.49 12.70
CA PRO A 105 12.33 -58.48 12.15
C PRO A 105 12.38 -57.11 12.85
N ASP A 106 12.80 -57.08 14.12
CA ASP A 106 12.92 -55.85 14.93
C ASP A 106 14.06 -54.92 14.46
N ASP A 107 15.10 -55.44 13.80
CA ASP A 107 16.24 -54.60 13.35
C ASP A 107 15.93 -53.83 12.06
N GLN A 108 15.09 -54.37 11.17
CA GLN A 108 14.57 -53.62 10.02
C GLN A 108 13.66 -52.47 10.45
N LEU A 109 12.86 -52.67 11.51
CA LEU A 109 12.02 -51.63 12.08
C LEU A 109 12.88 -50.52 12.71
N ARG A 110 13.93 -50.88 13.46
CA ARG A 110 14.87 -49.90 14.05
C ARG A 110 15.62 -49.10 12.99
N ALA A 111 16.13 -49.76 11.95
CA ALA A 111 16.79 -49.08 10.83
C ALA A 111 15.83 -48.11 10.10
N THR A 112 14.57 -48.51 9.91
CA THR A 112 13.53 -47.66 9.29
C THR A 112 13.20 -46.45 10.17
N VAL A 113 13.04 -46.64 11.48
CA VAL A 113 12.77 -45.54 12.43
C VAL A 113 13.96 -44.58 12.50
N ALA A 114 15.20 -45.09 12.56
CA ALA A 114 16.40 -44.27 12.54
C ALA A 114 16.54 -43.45 11.25
N GLY A 115 16.26 -44.06 10.09
CA GLY A 115 16.25 -43.36 8.80
C GLY A 115 15.19 -42.26 8.73
N ARG A 116 13.97 -42.52 9.23
CA ARG A 116 12.90 -41.50 9.31
C ARG A 116 13.26 -40.35 10.24
N GLU A 117 13.87 -40.65 11.38
CA GLU A 117 14.30 -39.62 12.34
C GLU A 117 15.45 -38.76 11.78
N LEU A 118 16.41 -39.37 11.07
CA LEU A 118 17.47 -38.64 10.38
C LEU A 118 16.91 -37.71 9.29
N ALA A 119 15.96 -38.20 8.48
CA ALA A 119 15.27 -37.39 7.49
C ALA A 119 14.50 -36.22 8.13
N ARG A 120 13.73 -36.49 9.19
CA ARG A 120 13.00 -35.46 9.95
C ARG A 120 13.94 -34.39 10.51
N ARG A 121 15.10 -34.77 11.06
CA ARG A 121 16.11 -33.83 11.56
C ARG A 121 16.71 -32.99 10.43
N ALA A 122 16.97 -33.59 9.27
CA ALA A 122 17.44 -32.87 8.10
C ALA A 122 16.41 -31.84 7.60
N ASP A 123 15.12 -32.20 7.60
CA ASP A 123 14.02 -31.31 7.21
C ASP A 123 13.88 -30.13 8.19
N VAL A 124 13.96 -30.39 9.50
CA VAL A 124 13.95 -29.34 10.53
C VAL A 124 15.15 -28.41 10.37
N ALA A 125 16.35 -28.95 10.16
CA ALA A 125 17.56 -28.13 9.94
C ALA A 125 17.44 -27.27 8.67
N ALA A 126 16.92 -27.84 7.57
CA ALA A 126 16.65 -27.10 6.34
C ALA A 126 15.62 -25.98 6.54
N SER A 127 14.53 -26.25 7.25
CA SER A 127 13.50 -25.26 7.60
C SER A 127 14.08 -24.11 8.44
N ILE A 128 14.87 -24.43 9.46
CA ILE A 128 15.56 -23.42 10.29
C ILE A 128 16.50 -22.57 9.43
N ALA A 129 17.32 -23.19 8.57
CA ALA A 129 18.22 -22.46 7.68
C ALA A 129 17.47 -21.53 6.71
N GLN A 130 16.33 -21.99 6.16
CA GLN A 130 15.47 -21.16 5.31
C GLN A 130 14.86 -19.97 6.07
N GLN A 131 14.43 -20.17 7.32
CA GLN A 131 13.89 -19.10 8.16
C GLN A 131 14.95 -18.04 8.49
N PHE A 132 16.17 -18.46 8.82
CA PHE A 132 17.29 -17.54 9.04
C PHE A 132 17.61 -16.75 7.79
N GLU A 133 17.69 -17.42 6.63
CA GLU A 133 17.95 -16.75 5.36
C GLU A 133 16.87 -15.72 5.03
N ARG A 134 15.60 -16.06 5.24
CA ARG A 134 14.49 -15.11 5.05
C ARG A 134 14.64 -13.88 5.95
N THR A 135 14.93 -14.09 7.23
CA THR A 135 15.10 -13.01 8.21
C THR A 135 16.28 -12.10 7.84
N ARG A 136 17.36 -12.69 7.33
CA ARG A 136 18.54 -11.97 6.84
C ARG A 136 18.19 -11.10 5.63
N LEU A 137 17.51 -11.67 4.63
CA LEU A 137 17.08 -10.93 3.43
C LEU A 137 16.09 -9.82 3.79
N ASP A 138 15.15 -10.04 4.71
CA ASP A 138 14.22 -9.01 5.17
C ASP A 138 14.95 -7.85 5.89
N THR A 139 16.04 -8.17 6.61
CA THR A 139 16.88 -7.16 7.26
C THR A 139 17.68 -6.38 6.21
N LEU A 140 18.34 -7.07 5.27
CA LEU A 140 19.03 -6.44 4.15
C LEU A 140 18.11 -5.51 3.36
N LYS A 141 16.89 -5.97 3.03
CA LYS A 141 15.86 -5.18 2.34
C LYS A 141 15.53 -3.89 3.09
N ARG A 142 15.30 -3.97 4.40
CA ARG A 142 14.98 -2.79 5.23
C ARG A 142 16.17 -1.84 5.35
N ASP A 143 17.36 -2.37 5.55
CA ASP A 143 18.59 -1.58 5.72
C ASP A 143 18.91 -0.83 4.44
N PHE A 144 18.87 -1.53 3.31
CA PHE A 144 19.04 -0.91 2.00
C PHE A 144 17.92 0.08 1.68
N ALA A 145 16.65 -0.25 1.94
CA ALA A 145 15.55 0.71 1.75
C ALA A 145 15.71 2.00 2.59
N ARG A 146 16.42 1.95 3.72
CA ARG A 146 16.78 3.14 4.50
C ARG A 146 17.85 3.98 3.82
N THR A 147 18.84 3.39 3.15
CA THR A 147 19.86 4.15 2.40
C THR A 147 19.26 4.89 1.20
N LEU A 148 18.10 4.44 0.70
CA LEU A 148 17.37 5.09 -0.37
C LEU A 148 16.55 6.31 0.08
N GLN A 149 16.39 6.53 1.39
CA GLN A 149 15.59 7.65 1.90
C GLN A 149 16.31 8.98 1.65
N GLY A 150 15.58 9.95 1.10
CA GLY A 150 16.12 11.27 0.77
C GLY A 150 16.86 11.36 -0.57
N LEU A 151 17.08 10.24 -1.28
CA LEU A 151 17.65 10.26 -2.63
C LEU A 151 16.64 10.82 -3.64
N GLY A 152 17.10 11.71 -4.52
CA GLY A 152 16.31 12.23 -5.64
C GLY A 152 16.18 11.22 -6.78
N ALA A 153 15.27 11.50 -7.73
CA ALA A 153 15.02 10.64 -8.89
C ALA A 153 16.30 10.34 -9.71
N ARG A 154 17.18 11.34 -9.86
CA ARG A 154 18.46 11.18 -10.57
C ARG A 154 19.39 10.19 -9.87
N ASP A 155 19.52 10.30 -8.55
CA ASP A 155 20.41 9.46 -7.75
C ASP A 155 19.88 8.03 -7.67
N LEU A 156 18.57 7.87 -7.49
CA LEU A 156 17.91 6.57 -7.55
C LEU A 156 18.15 5.87 -8.89
N LYS A 157 18.10 6.60 -10.01
CA LYS A 157 18.38 6.05 -11.35
C LYS A 157 19.85 5.67 -11.53
N ALA A 158 20.77 6.49 -11.02
CA ALA A 158 22.20 6.18 -11.07
C ALA A 158 22.54 4.94 -10.23
N LEU A 159 21.96 4.85 -9.03
CA LEU A 159 22.09 3.68 -8.17
C LEU A 159 21.47 2.44 -8.84
N GLN A 160 20.32 2.57 -9.49
CA GLN A 160 19.66 1.45 -10.17
C GLN A 160 20.53 0.85 -11.25
N LYS A 161 21.21 1.69 -12.04
CA LYS A 161 22.18 1.23 -13.03
C LYS A 161 23.34 0.46 -12.38
N THR A 162 23.81 0.92 -11.22
CA THR A 162 24.91 0.29 -10.48
C THR A 162 24.49 -1.09 -9.95
N GLU A 163 23.37 -1.15 -9.23
CA GLU A 163 22.84 -2.40 -8.66
C GLU A 163 22.50 -3.45 -9.74
N HIS A 164 21.98 -3.02 -10.90
CA HIS A 164 21.78 -3.95 -12.04
C HIS A 164 23.09 -4.53 -12.58
N THR A 165 24.18 -3.77 -12.52
CA THR A 165 25.51 -4.25 -12.92
C THR A 165 26.02 -5.27 -11.90
N GLU A 166 25.87 -5.00 -10.60
CA GLU A 166 26.24 -5.92 -9.52
C GLU A 166 25.43 -7.22 -9.59
N LEU A 167 24.12 -7.12 -9.86
CA LEU A 167 23.26 -8.29 -10.06
C LEU A 167 23.73 -9.17 -11.22
N ALA A 168 24.10 -8.58 -12.36
CA ALA A 168 24.64 -9.33 -13.49
C ALA A 168 25.97 -10.03 -13.15
N GLN A 169 26.85 -9.37 -12.38
CA GLN A 169 28.09 -9.96 -11.90
C GLN A 169 27.84 -11.14 -10.95
N ALA A 170 26.88 -11.01 -10.03
CA ALA A 170 26.50 -12.10 -9.12
C ALA A 170 25.91 -13.30 -9.86
N GLN A 171 25.12 -13.07 -10.92
CA GLN A 171 24.62 -14.14 -11.80
C GLN A 171 25.77 -14.87 -12.50
N HIS A 172 26.73 -14.13 -13.05
CA HIS A 172 27.92 -14.70 -13.67
C HIS A 172 28.75 -15.52 -12.68
N ALA A 173 28.93 -15.03 -11.44
CA ALA A 173 29.63 -15.75 -10.39
C ALA A 173 28.97 -17.10 -10.03
N VAL A 174 27.64 -17.16 -10.01
CA VAL A 174 26.91 -18.44 -9.84
C VAL A 174 27.16 -19.39 -10.99
N SER A 175 27.20 -18.89 -12.24
CA SER A 175 27.52 -19.73 -13.41
C SER A 175 28.91 -20.36 -13.28
N LEU A 176 29.92 -19.54 -12.98
CA LEU A 176 31.30 -20.02 -12.78
C LEU A 176 31.40 -21.01 -11.62
N ALA A 177 30.71 -20.77 -10.51
CA ALA A 177 30.72 -21.68 -9.36
C ALA A 177 30.08 -23.04 -9.69
N ARG A 178 29.05 -23.06 -10.55
CA ARG A 178 28.45 -24.31 -11.06
C ARG A 178 29.42 -25.07 -11.96
N GLU A 179 30.15 -24.38 -12.82
CA GLU A 179 31.19 -24.98 -13.66
C GLU A 179 32.32 -25.59 -12.81
N GLN A 180 32.78 -24.88 -11.78
CA GLN A 180 33.77 -25.39 -10.83
C GLN A 180 33.29 -26.64 -10.11
N LEU A 181 32.03 -26.67 -9.67
CA LEU A 181 31.44 -27.84 -9.02
C LEU A 181 31.35 -29.03 -9.99
N ALA A 182 30.99 -28.80 -11.24
CA ALA A 182 30.94 -29.83 -12.28
C ALA A 182 32.33 -30.38 -12.62
N ALA A 183 33.37 -29.54 -12.62
CA ALA A 183 34.75 -29.94 -12.90
C ALA A 183 35.44 -30.68 -11.73
N ALA A 184 34.90 -30.59 -10.51
CA ALA A 184 35.49 -31.20 -9.33
C ALA A 184 35.38 -32.73 -9.33
N SER A 185 36.53 -33.42 -9.43
CA SER A 185 36.60 -34.88 -9.54
C SER A 185 36.74 -35.61 -8.21
N THR A 186 37.23 -34.95 -7.16
CA THR A 186 37.44 -35.57 -5.83
C THR A 186 36.37 -35.13 -4.82
N PRO A 187 36.07 -35.93 -3.78
CA PRO A 187 35.12 -35.54 -2.73
C PRO A 187 35.49 -34.21 -2.04
N ALA A 188 36.77 -33.99 -1.75
CA ALA A 188 37.26 -32.75 -1.14
C ALA A 188 37.10 -31.55 -2.07
N ALA A 189 37.44 -31.70 -3.37
CA ALA A 189 37.24 -30.64 -4.36
C ALA A 189 35.75 -30.30 -4.54
N ARG A 190 34.86 -31.31 -4.55
CA ARG A 190 33.40 -31.10 -4.63
C ARG A 190 32.86 -30.39 -3.40
N ALA A 191 33.35 -30.72 -2.22
CA ALA A 191 32.96 -30.02 -0.98
C ALA A 191 33.37 -28.54 -1.04
N GLY A 192 34.61 -28.25 -1.44
CA GLY A 192 35.09 -26.87 -1.62
C GLY A 192 34.29 -26.10 -2.68
N ALA A 193 34.10 -26.68 -3.87
CA ALA A 193 33.31 -26.06 -4.94
C ALA A 193 31.83 -25.86 -4.54
N GLY A 194 31.27 -26.79 -3.74
CA GLY A 194 29.93 -26.64 -3.17
C GLY A 194 29.81 -25.45 -2.22
N GLN A 195 30.84 -25.15 -1.43
CA GLN A 195 30.88 -23.95 -0.59
C GLN A 195 30.96 -22.68 -1.43
N VAL A 196 31.76 -22.66 -2.49
CA VAL A 196 31.83 -21.54 -3.45
C VAL A 196 30.46 -21.27 -4.07
N LEU A 197 29.78 -22.32 -4.55
CA LEU A 197 28.43 -22.20 -5.12
C LEU A 197 27.42 -21.66 -4.10
N ALA A 198 27.41 -22.21 -2.89
CA ALA A 198 26.51 -21.73 -1.84
C ALA A 198 26.74 -20.24 -1.48
N SER A 199 28.00 -19.80 -1.50
CA SER A 199 28.35 -18.39 -1.29
C SER A 199 27.90 -17.50 -2.46
N ALA A 200 28.12 -17.93 -3.70
CA ALA A 200 27.69 -17.20 -4.89
C ALA A 200 26.16 -17.08 -4.96
N GLU A 201 25.42 -18.14 -4.65
CA GLU A 201 23.96 -18.13 -4.59
C GLU A 201 23.41 -17.26 -3.46
N ARG A 202 24.17 -17.09 -2.37
CA ARG A 202 23.82 -16.13 -1.31
C ARG A 202 24.01 -14.69 -1.78
N ALA A 203 25.17 -14.38 -2.37
CA ALA A 203 25.43 -13.05 -2.92
C ALA A 203 24.40 -12.66 -3.99
N LEU A 204 24.02 -13.60 -4.87
CA LEU A 204 22.96 -13.38 -5.86
C LEU A 204 21.60 -13.04 -5.21
N ARG A 205 21.24 -13.70 -4.10
CA ARG A 205 20.01 -13.37 -3.35
C ARG A 205 20.08 -11.99 -2.70
N ASP A 206 21.26 -11.54 -2.29
CA ASP A 206 21.48 -10.20 -1.75
C ASP A 206 21.26 -9.14 -2.82
N GLU A 207 21.84 -9.32 -4.01
CA GLU A 207 21.62 -8.38 -5.12
C GLU A 207 20.18 -8.35 -5.60
N TYR A 208 19.50 -9.50 -5.66
CA TYR A 208 18.07 -9.51 -5.96
C TYR A 208 17.26 -8.73 -4.92
N THR A 209 17.64 -8.81 -3.65
CA THR A 209 16.94 -8.13 -2.56
C THR A 209 17.16 -6.62 -2.61
N ARG A 210 18.40 -6.18 -2.87
CA ARG A 210 18.72 -4.76 -3.08
C ARG A 210 18.04 -4.18 -4.30
N THR A 211 18.15 -4.86 -5.43
CA THR A 211 17.50 -4.45 -6.68
C THR A 211 15.98 -4.34 -6.49
N ALA A 212 15.34 -5.31 -5.84
CA ALA A 212 13.90 -5.24 -5.57
C ALA A 212 13.50 -4.08 -4.65
N ALA A 213 14.32 -3.75 -3.64
CA ALA A 213 14.08 -2.60 -2.77
C ALA A 213 14.26 -1.27 -3.51
N LEU A 214 15.24 -1.18 -4.40
CA LEU A 214 15.49 -0.01 -5.24
C LEU A 214 14.41 0.17 -6.29
N ASP A 215 14.06 -0.89 -7.00
CA ASP A 215 12.99 -0.87 -7.99
C ASP A 215 11.67 -0.44 -7.37
N ALA A 216 11.40 -0.74 -6.10
CA ALA A 216 10.21 -0.26 -5.40
C ALA A 216 10.16 1.26 -5.21
N ARG A 217 11.31 1.96 -5.29
CA ARG A 217 11.43 3.42 -5.07
C ARG A 217 11.81 4.20 -6.32
N ALA A 218 12.58 3.61 -7.23
CA ALA A 218 13.02 4.27 -8.44
C ALA A 218 11.80 4.62 -9.32
N PRO A 219 11.74 5.85 -9.87
CA PRO A 219 10.69 6.23 -10.79
C PRO A 219 10.79 5.40 -12.07
N VAL A 220 9.66 4.88 -12.55
CA VAL A 220 9.60 4.19 -13.82
C VAL A 220 9.73 5.22 -14.94
N THR A 221 10.82 5.16 -15.72
CA THR A 221 10.96 5.98 -16.93
C THR A 221 10.49 5.16 -18.12
N LEU A 222 9.35 5.51 -18.70
CA LEU A 222 8.86 4.87 -19.92
C LEU A 222 9.69 5.28 -21.14
N ASP A 223 9.89 4.37 -22.08
CA ASP A 223 10.46 4.71 -23.38
C ASP A 223 9.36 5.29 -24.28
N HIS A 224 9.23 6.62 -24.27
CA HIS A 224 8.20 7.31 -25.04
C HIS A 224 8.37 7.08 -26.55
N ARG A 225 9.60 6.93 -27.05
CA ARG A 225 9.85 6.68 -28.47
C ARG A 225 9.35 5.30 -28.86
N ALA A 226 9.60 4.28 -28.03
CA ALA A 226 9.06 2.94 -28.25
C ALA A 226 7.53 2.91 -28.17
N LEU A 227 6.93 3.65 -27.23
CA LEU A 227 5.47 3.77 -27.11
C LEU A 227 4.83 4.50 -28.32
N HIS A 228 5.48 5.53 -28.85
CA HIS A 228 5.07 6.19 -30.09
C HIS A 228 5.15 5.24 -31.28
N ALA A 229 6.27 4.54 -31.45
CA ALA A 229 6.42 3.55 -32.52
C ALA A 229 5.38 2.42 -32.40
N TYR A 230 5.06 2.00 -31.17
CA TYR A 230 3.98 1.06 -30.90
C TYR A 230 2.63 1.61 -31.34
N ALA A 231 2.28 2.84 -30.94
CA ALA A 231 1.03 3.49 -31.36
C ALA A 231 0.92 3.65 -32.88
N ASP A 232 2.03 3.98 -33.55
CA ASP A 232 2.09 4.08 -35.00
C ASP A 232 1.88 2.71 -35.68
N GLY A 233 2.42 1.64 -35.09
CA GLY A 233 2.20 0.26 -35.56
C GLY A 233 0.76 -0.22 -35.45
N LEU A 234 -0.08 0.41 -34.63
CA LEU A 234 -1.51 0.11 -34.55
C LEU A 234 -2.33 0.81 -35.64
N LYS A 235 -1.77 1.81 -36.33
CA LYS A 235 -2.49 2.55 -37.38
C LYS A 235 -2.78 1.61 -38.55
N GLY A 236 -4.05 1.56 -38.96
CA GLY A 236 -4.51 0.73 -40.07
C GLY A 236 -4.85 -0.72 -39.70
N LEU A 237 -4.69 -1.13 -38.43
CA LEU A 237 -5.23 -2.39 -37.95
C LEU A 237 -6.76 -2.36 -37.91
N THR A 238 -7.39 -3.50 -38.23
CA THR A 238 -8.84 -3.67 -38.09
C THR A 238 -9.24 -3.75 -36.61
N PRO A 239 -10.51 -3.50 -36.25
CA PRO A 239 -11.00 -3.69 -34.88
C PRO A 239 -10.64 -5.07 -34.30
N ASP A 240 -10.83 -6.15 -35.05
CA ASP A 240 -10.51 -7.51 -34.60
C ASP A 240 -9.01 -7.68 -34.31
N ALA A 241 -8.13 -7.12 -35.15
CA ALA A 241 -6.69 -7.16 -34.93
C ALA A 241 -6.26 -6.35 -33.69
N LEU A 242 -6.89 -5.20 -33.47
CA LEU A 242 -6.68 -4.39 -32.26
C LEU A 242 -7.19 -5.11 -31.00
N GLN A 243 -8.33 -5.81 -31.07
CA GLN A 243 -8.84 -6.64 -29.98
C GLN A 243 -7.89 -7.80 -29.64
N ALA A 244 -7.33 -8.45 -30.66
CA ALA A 244 -6.35 -9.52 -30.49
C ALA A 244 -5.07 -8.99 -29.81
N GLU A 245 -4.54 -7.86 -30.26
CA GLU A 245 -3.39 -7.21 -29.63
C GLU A 245 -3.68 -6.82 -28.17
N ARG A 246 -4.87 -6.27 -27.90
CA ARG A 246 -5.33 -5.97 -26.53
C ARG A 246 -5.30 -7.20 -25.64
N ALA A 247 -5.82 -8.33 -26.12
CA ALA A 247 -5.85 -9.58 -25.36
C ALA A 247 -4.43 -10.08 -25.04
N VAL A 248 -3.49 -9.97 -25.98
CA VAL A 248 -2.07 -10.34 -25.75
C VAL A 248 -1.43 -9.47 -24.68
N VAL A 249 -1.58 -8.14 -24.77
CA VAL A 249 -1.01 -7.22 -23.78
C VAL A 249 -1.68 -7.39 -22.41
N GLN A 250 -3.00 -7.59 -22.37
CA GLN A 250 -3.75 -7.83 -21.14
C GLN A 250 -3.30 -9.13 -20.46
N ALA A 251 -3.17 -10.22 -21.22
CA ALA A 251 -2.68 -11.49 -20.70
C ALA A 251 -1.27 -11.35 -20.11
N ARG A 252 -0.34 -10.68 -20.80
CA ARG A 252 1.00 -10.42 -20.26
C ARG A 252 0.95 -9.61 -18.96
N ARG A 253 0.12 -8.58 -18.90
CA ARG A 253 -0.06 -7.76 -17.69
C ARG A 253 -0.61 -8.58 -16.53
N ASP A 254 -1.64 -9.40 -16.78
CA ASP A 254 -2.27 -10.23 -15.76
C ASP A 254 -1.34 -11.35 -15.28
N ASP A 255 -0.58 -11.95 -16.20
CA ASP A 255 0.47 -12.93 -15.89
C ASP A 255 1.55 -12.30 -15.00
N GLY A 256 1.96 -11.05 -15.29
CA GLY A 256 2.91 -10.30 -14.49
C GLY A 256 2.36 -9.94 -13.11
N ALA A 257 1.10 -9.53 -13.02
CA ALA A 257 0.44 -9.16 -11.77
C ALA A 257 0.26 -10.36 -10.83
N ARG A 258 -0.05 -11.55 -11.36
CA ARG A 258 -0.17 -12.78 -10.57
C ARG A 258 1.15 -13.54 -10.38
N GLY A 259 2.26 -13.01 -10.89
CA GLY A 259 3.59 -13.62 -10.80
C GLY A 259 3.76 -14.89 -11.64
N ALA A 260 2.87 -15.15 -12.60
CA ALA A 260 3.01 -16.24 -13.58
C ALA A 260 4.19 -15.99 -14.53
N ILE A 261 4.50 -14.72 -14.80
CA ILE A 261 5.76 -14.29 -15.41
C ILE A 261 6.46 -13.28 -14.52
N ARG A 262 7.80 -13.23 -14.61
CA ARG A 262 8.60 -12.21 -13.94
C ARG A 262 8.60 -10.93 -14.77
N ALA A 263 7.52 -10.15 -14.70
CA ALA A 263 7.45 -8.82 -15.30
C ALA A 263 8.10 -7.78 -14.36
N SER A 264 9.02 -6.99 -14.89
CA SER A 264 9.54 -5.80 -14.23
C SER A 264 8.47 -4.72 -14.06
N ARG A 265 8.67 -3.79 -13.13
CA ARG A 265 7.78 -2.62 -12.98
C ARG A 265 7.69 -1.79 -14.27
N LEU A 266 8.79 -1.70 -15.02
CA LEU A 266 8.83 -1.02 -16.31
C LEU A 266 7.93 -1.71 -17.33
N GLU A 267 7.98 -3.04 -17.41
CA GLU A 267 7.10 -3.81 -18.31
C GLU A 267 5.63 -3.66 -17.89
N GLN A 268 5.31 -3.74 -16.60
CA GLN A 268 3.93 -3.55 -16.10
C GLN A 268 3.39 -2.14 -16.41
N ALA A 269 4.21 -1.10 -16.24
CA ALA A 269 3.84 0.27 -16.58
C ALA A 269 3.71 0.44 -18.10
N THR A 270 4.63 -0.13 -18.88
CA THR A 270 4.59 -0.14 -20.35
C THR A 270 3.31 -0.82 -20.85
N ASP A 271 2.94 -1.96 -20.28
CA ASP A 271 1.72 -2.70 -20.64
C ASP A 271 0.46 -1.92 -20.30
N THR A 272 0.45 -1.22 -19.18
CA THR A 272 -0.64 -0.32 -18.80
C THR A 272 -0.84 0.78 -19.84
N VAL A 273 0.25 1.42 -20.30
CA VAL A 273 0.18 2.46 -21.33
C VAL A 273 -0.18 1.88 -22.70
N LYS A 274 0.36 0.71 -23.07
CA LYS A 274 -0.01 0.02 -24.31
C LYS A 274 -1.50 -0.29 -24.36
N LEU A 275 -2.09 -0.78 -23.27
CA LEU A 275 -3.55 -1.00 -23.20
C LEU A 275 -4.34 0.27 -23.46
N ALA A 276 -3.94 1.40 -22.85
CA ALA A 276 -4.59 2.69 -23.10
C ALA A 276 -4.46 3.14 -24.58
N ILE A 277 -3.30 2.94 -25.20
CA ILE A 277 -3.08 3.23 -26.63
C ILE A 277 -3.99 2.37 -27.51
N ILE A 278 -4.11 1.07 -27.22
CA ILE A 278 -4.99 0.14 -27.97
C ILE A 278 -6.45 0.51 -27.79
N ASP A 279 -6.88 0.81 -26.56
CA ASP A 279 -8.26 1.23 -26.26
C ASP A 279 -8.64 2.51 -27.04
N GLN A 280 -7.69 3.45 -27.17
CA GLN A 280 -7.89 4.64 -28.00
C GLN A 280 -7.98 4.29 -29.50
N ALA A 281 -7.15 3.38 -30.00
CA ALA A 281 -7.19 2.93 -31.39
C ALA A 281 -8.52 2.22 -31.71
N LEU A 282 -9.01 1.38 -30.80
CA LEU A 282 -10.31 0.71 -30.89
C LEU A 282 -11.48 1.69 -30.94
N ALA A 283 -11.44 2.71 -30.08
CA ALA A 283 -12.47 3.76 -30.10
C ALA A 283 -12.52 4.48 -31.46
N ARG A 284 -11.36 4.75 -32.08
CA ARG A 284 -11.29 5.34 -33.43
C ARG A 284 -11.81 4.40 -34.52
N ALA A 285 -11.43 3.12 -34.45
CA ALA A 285 -11.81 2.12 -35.46
C ALA A 285 -13.32 1.78 -35.43
N ALA A 286 -13.96 1.87 -34.26
CA ALA A 286 -15.39 1.66 -34.10
C ALA A 286 -16.27 2.79 -34.68
N GLY A 287 -15.69 3.79 -35.33
CA GLY A 287 -16.43 4.91 -35.89
C GLY A 287 -17.11 5.79 -34.83
N LYS A 288 -16.73 5.66 -33.55
CA LYS A 288 -17.04 6.70 -32.57
C LYS A 288 -16.28 7.94 -33.05
N PRO A 289 -16.97 9.03 -33.42
CA PRO A 289 -16.35 10.18 -34.06
C PRO A 289 -15.42 10.89 -33.06
N GLY A 290 -14.18 10.45 -33.00
CA GLY A 290 -13.07 11.19 -32.43
C GLY A 290 -12.54 12.14 -33.50
N THR A 291 -13.19 13.30 -33.62
CA THR A 291 -12.55 14.60 -33.91
C THR A 291 -11.32 14.57 -34.83
N ALA A 292 -11.55 14.17 -36.08
CA ALA A 292 -10.67 14.57 -37.18
C ALA A 292 -11.36 15.70 -37.97
N SER A 293 -11.35 16.91 -37.43
CA SER A 293 -11.28 18.11 -38.27
C SER A 293 -9.99 18.84 -37.95
N VAL A 294 -9.12 18.91 -38.96
CA VAL A 294 -7.99 19.82 -39.01
C VAL A 294 -8.60 21.21 -39.24
N GLY A 295 -8.98 21.88 -38.16
CA GLY A 295 -9.61 23.20 -38.22
C GLY A 295 -10.37 23.58 -36.95
N GLY A 296 -9.65 24.01 -35.92
CA GLY A 296 -10.14 24.96 -34.92
C GLY A 296 -11.33 24.53 -34.05
N THR A 297 -11.12 23.65 -33.09
CA THR A 297 -11.64 23.72 -31.71
C THR A 297 -11.17 22.47 -30.96
N ALA A 298 -10.68 22.65 -29.73
CA ALA A 298 -10.12 21.56 -28.93
C ALA A 298 -11.13 20.39 -28.80
N PRO A 299 -10.69 19.12 -28.82
CA PRO A 299 -11.58 17.98 -28.69
C PRO A 299 -12.33 18.07 -27.36
N VAL A 300 -13.66 18.13 -27.42
CA VAL A 300 -14.53 18.00 -26.25
C VAL A 300 -14.27 16.61 -25.65
N ARG A 301 -13.63 16.60 -24.48
CA ARG A 301 -13.30 15.39 -23.72
C ARG A 301 -14.60 14.63 -23.45
N GLY A 302 -14.61 13.31 -23.66
CA GLY A 302 -15.79 12.49 -23.37
C GLY A 302 -16.15 12.63 -21.89
N VAL A 303 -17.36 13.08 -21.61
CA VAL A 303 -17.88 13.25 -20.24
C VAL A 303 -17.81 11.89 -19.54
N ASP A 304 -17.12 11.83 -18.40
CA ASP A 304 -17.10 10.63 -17.57
C ASP A 304 -18.52 10.32 -17.08
N ALA A 305 -19.09 9.22 -17.58
CA ALA A 305 -20.45 8.80 -17.28
C ALA A 305 -20.68 8.44 -15.80
N THR A 306 -19.60 8.26 -15.02
CA THR A 306 -19.70 8.01 -13.58
C THR A 306 -19.70 9.28 -12.74
N ARG A 307 -19.27 10.43 -13.28
CA ARG A 307 -19.23 11.70 -12.55
C ARG A 307 -20.66 12.19 -12.27
N ASN A 308 -20.95 12.59 -11.03
CA ASN A 308 -22.17 13.35 -10.77
C ASN A 308 -22.07 14.70 -11.53
N PRO A 309 -23.00 15.02 -12.44
CA PRO A 309 -22.94 16.27 -13.21
C PRO A 309 -22.97 17.53 -12.34
N GLY A 310 -23.52 17.46 -11.12
CA GLY A 310 -23.50 18.54 -10.15
C GLY A 310 -22.10 18.89 -9.62
N ASN A 311 -21.13 17.97 -9.73
CA ASN A 311 -19.77 18.18 -9.23
C ASN A 311 -19.01 19.31 -9.94
N VAL A 312 -19.56 19.90 -11.02
CA VAL A 312 -19.04 21.13 -11.63
C VAL A 312 -18.91 22.29 -10.65
N VAL A 313 -19.59 22.25 -9.50
CA VAL A 313 -19.37 23.21 -8.41
C VAL A 313 -17.92 23.25 -7.94
N PHE A 314 -17.20 22.13 -8.05
CA PHE A 314 -15.81 22.00 -7.62
C PHE A 314 -14.79 22.44 -8.67
N ASP A 315 -15.22 22.70 -9.91
CA ASP A 315 -14.35 23.24 -10.95
C ASP A 315 -13.91 24.69 -10.62
N GLY A 316 -14.54 25.31 -9.61
CA GLY A 316 -14.19 26.60 -9.06
C GLY A 316 -13.38 26.52 -7.76
N PRO A 317 -12.65 27.60 -7.43
CA PRO A 317 -11.95 27.73 -6.15
C PRO A 317 -12.92 27.76 -4.96
N GLY A 318 -12.55 27.07 -3.89
CA GLY A 318 -13.38 26.95 -2.68
C GLY A 318 -12.67 27.21 -1.36
N ALA A 319 -13.47 27.56 -0.35
CA ALA A 319 -13.01 27.79 1.03
C ALA A 319 -13.55 26.72 1.99
N MET A 320 -12.67 26.02 2.70
CA MET A 320 -13.03 25.04 3.74
C MET A 320 -12.88 25.61 5.14
N VAL A 321 -14.00 25.87 5.80
CA VAL A 321 -14.11 26.53 7.10
C VAL A 321 -14.41 25.50 8.20
N ALA A 322 -13.67 25.56 9.30
CA ALA A 322 -13.89 24.74 10.49
C ALA A 322 -14.70 25.46 11.58
N ASP A 323 -14.63 26.78 11.70
CA ASP A 323 -15.36 27.56 12.72
C ASP A 323 -16.20 28.70 12.10
N ALA A 324 -17.52 28.52 12.08
CA ALA A 324 -18.45 29.51 11.53
C ALA A 324 -18.39 30.86 12.24
N SER A 325 -18.09 30.89 13.54
CA SER A 325 -18.05 32.13 14.33
C SER A 325 -16.88 33.04 13.96
N LYS A 326 -15.83 32.47 13.39
CA LYS A 326 -14.65 33.20 12.90
C LYS A 326 -14.76 33.63 11.43
N TYR A 327 -15.79 33.16 10.73
CA TYR A 327 -15.94 33.34 9.29
C TYR A 327 -17.32 33.85 8.86
N PRO A 328 -17.78 35.01 9.37
CA PRO A 328 -19.07 35.59 8.96
C PRO A 328 -19.02 36.16 7.53
N ALA A 329 -20.09 35.96 6.76
CA ALA A 329 -20.20 36.45 5.39
C ALA A 329 -20.03 37.98 5.30
N SER A 330 -20.52 38.73 6.29
CA SER A 330 -20.41 40.19 6.36
C SER A 330 -18.97 40.71 6.31
N GLN A 331 -17.99 39.90 6.74
CA GLN A 331 -16.58 40.28 6.76
C GLN A 331 -15.81 39.73 5.55
N TYR A 332 -16.14 38.52 5.09
CA TYR A 332 -15.31 37.78 4.13
C TYR A 332 -15.90 37.70 2.72
N ALA A 333 -17.22 37.86 2.53
CA ALA A 333 -17.86 37.64 1.22
C ALA A 333 -17.28 38.54 0.11
N ALA A 334 -17.03 39.81 0.38
CA ALA A 334 -16.43 40.73 -0.59
C ALA A 334 -15.00 40.32 -0.97
N LYS A 335 -14.21 39.86 0.00
CA LYS A 335 -12.83 39.40 -0.21
C LYS A 335 -12.80 38.14 -1.06
N LEU A 336 -13.68 37.18 -0.75
CA LEU A 336 -13.82 35.93 -1.50
C LEU A 336 -14.28 36.17 -2.94
N LYS A 337 -15.24 37.09 -3.15
CA LYS A 337 -15.67 37.49 -4.49
C LYS A 337 -14.54 38.12 -5.29
N ALA A 338 -13.80 39.05 -4.68
CA ALA A 338 -12.65 39.68 -5.32
C ALA A 338 -11.55 38.66 -5.65
N ALA A 339 -11.44 37.61 -4.83
CA ALA A 339 -10.55 36.48 -5.07
C ALA A 339 -11.12 35.43 -6.04
N GLY A 340 -12.31 35.59 -6.63
CA GLY A 340 -12.87 34.61 -7.58
C GLY A 340 -13.32 33.28 -6.98
N VAL A 341 -13.50 33.23 -5.65
CA VAL A 341 -13.98 32.03 -4.94
C VAL A 341 -15.46 31.82 -5.24
N GLN A 342 -15.84 30.58 -5.52
CA GLN A 342 -17.19 30.25 -6.00
C GLN A 342 -18.05 29.58 -4.93
N TRP A 343 -17.42 28.90 -3.98
CA TRP A 343 -18.11 28.14 -2.94
C TRP A 343 -17.41 28.21 -1.60
N VAL A 344 -18.19 28.04 -0.53
CA VAL A 344 -17.73 27.97 0.85
C VAL A 344 -18.33 26.72 1.48
N THR A 345 -17.57 26.02 2.31
CA THR A 345 -18.05 24.86 3.06
C THR A 345 -17.77 25.03 4.55
N LEU A 346 -18.64 24.47 5.40
CA LEU A 346 -18.52 24.50 6.85
C LEU A 346 -18.47 23.08 7.43
N GLN A 347 -17.65 22.87 8.46
CA GLN A 347 -17.59 21.57 9.14
C GLN A 347 -18.89 21.33 9.92
N ILE A 348 -19.73 20.39 9.49
CA ILE A 348 -21.01 20.12 10.14
C ILE A 348 -20.97 18.91 11.07
N ASN A 349 -20.04 17.98 10.86
CA ASN A 349 -19.90 16.79 11.69
C ASN A 349 -18.44 16.35 11.88
N ASN A 350 -18.15 15.77 13.04
CA ASN A 350 -16.86 15.18 13.41
C ASN A 350 -17.10 14.12 14.51
N GLY A 351 -17.53 12.92 14.13
CA GLY A 351 -18.02 11.89 15.07
C GLY A 351 -19.38 12.19 15.72
N GLY A 352 -20.15 13.09 15.11
CA GLY A 352 -21.37 13.68 15.62
C GLY A 352 -21.54 15.12 15.12
N PRO A 353 -22.72 15.76 15.29
CA PRO A 353 -22.92 17.12 14.83
C PRO A 353 -21.98 18.08 15.56
N ASN A 354 -21.31 18.97 14.81
CA ASN A 354 -20.50 20.02 15.40
C ASN A 354 -21.44 21.09 15.99
N ALA A 355 -21.74 20.96 17.29
CA ALA A 355 -22.75 21.77 17.96
C ALA A 355 -22.56 23.29 17.81
N LYS A 356 -21.31 23.78 17.76
CA LYS A 356 -21.02 25.20 17.58
C LYS A 356 -21.42 25.68 16.19
N ASN A 357 -21.03 24.92 15.16
CA ASN A 357 -21.36 25.25 13.78
C ASN A 357 -22.86 25.06 13.48
N VAL A 358 -23.48 24.03 14.06
CA VAL A 358 -24.93 23.80 14.01
C VAL A 358 -25.70 25.01 14.57
N ALA A 359 -25.27 25.55 15.72
CA ALA A 359 -25.89 26.75 16.29
C ALA A 359 -25.75 27.99 15.38
N GLN A 360 -24.63 28.13 14.66
CA GLN A 360 -24.45 29.20 13.67
C GLN A 360 -25.31 28.99 12.42
N LEU A 361 -25.48 27.75 11.98
CA LEU A 361 -26.39 27.41 10.88
C LEU A 361 -27.85 27.72 11.25
N ASP A 362 -28.28 27.37 12.47
CA ASP A 362 -29.59 27.75 13.00
C ASP A 362 -29.76 29.28 13.09
N ALA A 363 -28.65 30.02 13.26
CA ALA A 363 -28.61 31.48 13.24
C ALA A 363 -28.50 32.09 11.81
N GLY A 364 -28.61 31.27 10.76
CA GLY A 364 -28.64 31.74 9.37
C GLY A 364 -27.28 31.94 8.71
N TRP A 365 -26.20 31.33 9.22
CA TRP A 365 -24.87 31.46 8.61
C TRP A 365 -24.86 31.07 7.12
N ALA A 366 -25.49 29.94 6.77
CA ALA A 366 -25.54 29.47 5.38
C ALA A 366 -26.33 30.44 4.48
N ASP A 367 -27.44 30.99 4.99
CA ASP A 367 -28.28 31.92 4.23
C ASP A 367 -27.57 33.24 3.95
N GLN A 368 -26.73 33.72 4.87
CA GLN A 368 -25.91 34.90 4.64
C GLN A 368 -24.90 34.69 3.49
N TRP A 369 -24.27 33.52 3.42
CA TRP A 369 -23.34 33.18 2.33
C TRP A 369 -24.06 32.98 0.99
N ARG A 370 -25.24 32.34 0.98
CA ARG A 370 -26.08 32.23 -0.23
C ARG A 370 -26.57 33.58 -0.71
N ALA A 371 -27.02 34.46 0.20
CA ALA A 371 -27.41 35.83 -0.13
C ALA A 371 -26.24 36.65 -0.67
N ALA A 372 -25.02 36.33 -0.21
CA ALA A 372 -23.80 36.86 -0.79
C ALA A 372 -23.43 36.22 -2.14
N GLY A 373 -24.18 35.26 -2.68
CA GLY A 373 -23.99 34.71 -4.02
C GLY A 373 -23.02 33.51 -4.10
N PHE A 374 -22.70 32.87 -2.97
CA PHE A 374 -21.86 31.68 -2.95
C PHE A 374 -22.71 30.41 -2.95
N LYS A 375 -22.15 29.33 -3.52
CA LYS A 375 -22.59 27.97 -3.21
C LYS A 375 -22.12 27.59 -1.82
N VAL A 376 -23.01 27.03 -1.02
CA VAL A 376 -22.75 26.69 0.39
C VAL A 376 -22.89 25.20 0.59
N GLY A 377 -21.77 24.53 0.83
CA GLY A 377 -21.76 23.11 1.15
C GLY A 377 -21.31 22.85 2.58
N PHE A 378 -21.14 21.56 2.86
CA PHE A 378 -20.69 21.13 4.17
C PHE A 378 -19.61 20.07 4.06
N TRP A 379 -18.82 19.90 5.12
CA TRP A 379 -17.85 18.83 5.22
C TRP A 379 -17.87 18.20 6.60
N GLY A 380 -17.34 17.00 6.71
CA GLY A 380 -17.18 16.39 8.02
C GLY A 380 -16.26 15.19 8.04
N VAL A 381 -15.75 14.92 9.25
CA VAL A 381 -14.74 13.90 9.49
C VAL A 381 -15.41 12.56 9.76
N SER A 382 -14.98 11.55 9.00
CA SER A 382 -15.44 10.17 9.16
C SER A 382 -14.66 9.48 10.28
N THR A 383 -15.35 8.73 11.12
CA THR A 383 -14.81 8.01 12.28
C THR A 383 -14.81 6.49 12.05
N THR A 384 -14.78 5.71 13.13
CA THR A 384 -14.87 4.24 13.09
C THR A 384 -16.26 3.71 12.77
N GLU A 385 -17.29 4.57 12.66
CA GLU A 385 -18.69 4.20 12.37
C GLU A 385 -19.16 4.76 11.02
N PRO A 386 -18.62 4.28 9.87
CA PRO A 386 -18.78 4.91 8.57
C PRO A 386 -20.23 5.08 8.14
N GLU A 387 -21.13 4.12 8.43
CA GLU A 387 -22.52 4.21 8.02
C GLU A 387 -23.32 5.22 8.85
N ARG A 388 -22.97 5.38 10.14
CA ARG A 388 -23.60 6.38 11.00
C ARG A 388 -23.17 7.78 10.55
N ASP A 389 -21.88 7.99 10.37
CA ASP A 389 -21.31 9.27 9.95
C ASP A 389 -21.87 9.69 8.58
N ALA A 390 -21.97 8.75 7.64
CA ALA A 390 -22.55 8.98 6.32
C ALA A 390 -24.02 9.40 6.37
N ARG A 391 -24.84 8.75 7.21
CA ARG A 391 -26.26 9.12 7.38
C ARG A 391 -26.41 10.50 8.00
N GLU A 392 -25.65 10.77 9.05
CA GLU A 392 -25.68 12.06 9.74
C GLU A 392 -25.27 13.20 8.81
N ALA A 393 -24.21 13.00 8.03
CA ALA A 393 -23.77 13.92 6.99
C ALA A 393 -24.87 14.26 5.99
N ALA A 394 -25.55 13.25 5.44
CA ALA A 394 -26.65 13.45 4.49
C ALA A 394 -27.85 14.17 5.14
N GLN A 395 -28.22 13.80 6.38
CA GLN A 395 -29.32 14.42 7.12
C GLN A 395 -29.07 15.89 7.43
N LEU A 396 -27.87 16.21 7.94
CA LEU A 396 -27.49 17.60 8.22
C LEU A 396 -27.39 18.42 6.94
N THR A 397 -26.85 17.84 5.87
CA THR A 397 -26.78 18.50 4.56
C THR A 397 -28.15 18.83 4.01
N ALA A 398 -29.10 17.90 4.10
CA ALA A 398 -30.49 18.14 3.70
C ALA A 398 -31.16 19.21 4.59
N LYS A 399 -31.03 19.08 5.92
CA LYS A 399 -31.64 19.99 6.91
C LYS A 399 -31.23 21.45 6.65
N TYR A 400 -29.97 21.69 6.33
CA TYR A 400 -29.43 23.03 6.11
C TYR A 400 -29.28 23.40 4.63
N HIS A 401 -29.94 22.65 3.75
CA HIS A 401 -30.01 22.91 2.31
C HIS A 401 -28.64 23.06 1.62
N GLY A 402 -27.66 22.23 2.00
CA GLY A 402 -26.32 22.29 1.41
C GLY A 402 -26.37 22.10 -0.11
N ASP A 403 -25.59 22.89 -0.84
CA ASP A 403 -25.41 22.78 -2.29
C ASP A 403 -24.50 21.60 -2.66
N PHE A 404 -23.66 21.12 -1.73
CA PHE A 404 -22.75 19.98 -1.90
C PHE A 404 -22.26 19.44 -0.55
N TYR A 405 -21.65 18.25 -0.55
CA TYR A 405 -21.01 17.65 0.64
C TYR A 405 -19.58 17.15 0.37
N ILE A 406 -18.68 17.32 1.33
CA ILE A 406 -17.30 16.81 1.27
C ILE A 406 -17.08 15.83 2.43
N ALA A 407 -16.83 14.56 2.11
CA ALA A 407 -16.50 13.55 3.11
C ALA A 407 -15.00 13.61 3.41
N ASP A 408 -14.62 13.97 4.62
CA ASP A 408 -13.23 14.00 5.04
C ASP A 408 -12.84 12.70 5.73
N CYS A 409 -12.04 11.89 5.04
CA CYS A 409 -11.60 10.58 5.50
C CYS A 409 -10.17 10.68 6.03
N GLU A 410 -10.02 11.18 7.26
CA GLU A 410 -8.76 11.29 8.00
C GLU A 410 -8.62 10.30 9.18
N GLY A 411 -7.43 10.25 9.79
CA GLY A 411 -7.17 9.52 11.04
C GLY A 411 -7.43 8.02 10.93
N SER A 412 -8.31 7.50 11.79
CA SER A 412 -8.63 6.06 11.83
C SER A 412 -9.14 5.52 10.49
N PHE A 413 -9.68 6.38 9.62
CA PHE A 413 -10.08 6.03 8.25
C PHE A 413 -8.90 5.71 7.32
N GLN A 414 -7.75 6.34 7.57
CA GLN A 414 -6.52 6.23 6.76
C GLN A 414 -5.54 5.19 7.29
N ASP A 415 -5.55 4.94 8.61
CA ASP A 415 -4.58 4.06 9.28
C ASP A 415 -4.78 2.56 9.00
N GLY A 416 -5.69 2.21 8.08
CA GLY A 416 -5.74 0.87 7.49
C GLY A 416 -5.93 -0.25 8.51
N GLU A 417 -6.79 -0.06 9.51
CA GLU A 417 -7.11 -1.02 10.59
C GLU A 417 -7.71 -2.38 10.11
N GLY A 418 -7.49 -2.78 8.85
CA GLY A 418 -7.93 -4.05 8.31
C GLY A 418 -9.41 -4.11 7.92
N ASP A 419 -10.12 -2.99 7.99
CA ASP A 419 -11.53 -2.91 7.63
C ASP A 419 -11.72 -2.77 6.10
N VAL A 420 -11.51 -3.88 5.41
CA VAL A 420 -11.76 -4.01 3.97
C VAL A 420 -13.25 -3.76 3.70
N GLY A 421 -13.56 -2.66 3.03
CA GLY A 421 -14.93 -2.26 2.68
C GLY A 421 -15.47 -1.04 3.42
N ARG A 422 -14.72 -0.44 4.37
CA ARG A 422 -15.14 0.77 5.08
C ARG A 422 -15.62 1.90 4.15
N ASN A 423 -14.83 2.21 3.12
CA ASN A 423 -15.14 3.22 2.10
C ASN A 423 -16.47 2.91 1.37
N ALA A 424 -16.67 1.66 0.96
CA ALA A 424 -17.91 1.24 0.29
C ALA A 424 -19.13 1.39 1.20
N ARG A 425 -19.01 1.04 2.49
CA ARG A 425 -20.11 1.18 3.45
C ARG A 425 -20.46 2.64 3.70
N PHE A 426 -19.47 3.54 3.81
CA PHE A 426 -19.72 4.98 3.88
C PHE A 426 -20.46 5.49 2.63
N VAL A 427 -19.90 5.24 1.44
CA VAL A 427 -20.47 5.72 0.17
C VAL A 427 -21.91 5.22 -0.02
N ASN A 428 -22.17 3.94 0.22
CA ASN A 428 -23.51 3.36 0.10
C ASN A 428 -24.47 3.96 1.12
N ALA A 429 -24.08 4.05 2.40
CA ALA A 429 -24.93 4.62 3.43
C ALA A 429 -25.25 6.10 3.19
N PHE A 430 -24.29 6.87 2.67
CA PHE A 430 -24.53 8.27 2.29
C PHE A 430 -25.51 8.34 1.13
N GLN A 431 -25.32 7.55 0.08
CA GLN A 431 -26.19 7.55 -1.10
C GLN A 431 -27.63 7.14 -0.75
N ASP A 432 -27.79 6.10 0.08
CA ASP A 432 -29.10 5.62 0.54
C ASP A 432 -29.82 6.70 1.35
N GLU A 433 -29.12 7.38 2.25
CA GLU A 433 -29.71 8.44 3.06
C GLU A 433 -29.99 9.69 2.23
N ALA A 434 -29.07 10.09 1.36
CA ALA A 434 -29.24 11.20 0.43
C ALA A 434 -30.50 11.03 -0.44
N GLN A 435 -30.77 9.81 -0.92
CA GLN A 435 -32.01 9.50 -1.65
C GLN A 435 -33.25 9.71 -0.79
N LYS A 436 -33.26 9.22 0.46
CA LYS A 436 -34.41 9.41 1.39
C LYS A 436 -34.66 10.88 1.71
N GLN A 437 -33.59 11.66 1.81
CA GLN A 437 -33.64 13.09 2.11
C GLN A 437 -33.91 13.95 0.86
N GLY A 438 -34.05 13.35 -0.34
CA GLY A 438 -34.31 14.08 -1.58
C GLY A 438 -33.11 14.84 -2.14
N ILE A 439 -31.89 14.51 -1.70
CA ILE A 439 -30.62 15.10 -2.14
C ILE A 439 -29.74 14.07 -2.85
N GLY A 440 -30.35 13.06 -3.50
CA GLY A 440 -29.63 11.94 -4.14
C GLY A 440 -28.61 12.36 -5.20
N ASP A 441 -28.91 13.44 -5.92
CA ASP A 441 -28.08 14.03 -6.99
C ASP A 441 -27.14 15.13 -6.49
N LEU A 442 -27.04 15.32 -5.16
CA LEU A 442 -26.18 16.36 -4.57
C LEU A 442 -24.72 16.18 -5.00
N PRO A 443 -24.04 17.26 -5.46
CA PRO A 443 -22.61 17.26 -5.70
C PRO A 443 -21.84 16.83 -4.44
N ARG A 444 -20.77 16.05 -4.64
CA ARG A 444 -20.03 15.47 -3.52
C ARG A 444 -18.58 15.15 -3.85
N ALA A 445 -17.70 15.31 -2.86
CA ALA A 445 -16.28 15.03 -3.01
C ALA A 445 -15.65 14.31 -1.81
N LEU A 446 -14.64 13.49 -2.08
CA LEU A 446 -13.82 12.82 -1.08
C LEU A 446 -12.62 13.71 -0.76
N SER A 447 -12.51 14.17 0.49
CA SER A 447 -11.28 14.70 1.05
C SER A 447 -10.50 13.60 1.75
N SER A 448 -9.21 13.48 1.45
CA SER A 448 -8.28 12.68 2.25
C SER A 448 -6.86 13.17 2.08
N MET A 449 -5.96 12.72 2.96
CA MET A 449 -4.54 13.04 2.88
C MET A 449 -4.01 12.70 1.50
N GLY A 450 -3.28 13.65 0.91
CA GLY A 450 -3.08 13.71 -0.53
C GLY A 450 -2.35 12.51 -1.17
N ARG A 451 -1.77 11.61 -0.37
CA ARG A 451 -1.13 10.36 -0.85
C ARG A 451 -1.40 9.14 0.03
N VAL A 452 -2.60 9.04 0.59
CA VAL A 452 -3.02 7.85 1.36
C VAL A 452 -3.73 6.84 0.45
N ALA A 453 -3.36 5.57 0.60
CA ALA A 453 -3.98 4.46 -0.12
C ALA A 453 -5.32 4.07 0.54
N LEU A 454 -6.41 4.69 0.09
CA LEU A 454 -7.78 4.27 0.39
C LEU A 454 -8.30 3.30 -0.68
N ASP A 455 -9.39 2.59 -0.37
CA ASP A 455 -10.18 1.93 -1.42
C ASP A 455 -10.93 3.01 -2.21
N MET A 456 -10.31 3.49 -3.30
CA MET A 456 -10.80 4.62 -4.10
C MET A 456 -12.00 4.26 -4.99
N LYS A 457 -12.16 2.99 -5.34
CA LYS A 457 -13.16 2.55 -6.34
C LYS A 457 -14.61 2.86 -5.94
N PRO A 458 -15.04 2.63 -4.67
CA PRO A 458 -16.38 3.01 -4.26
C PRO A 458 -16.69 4.50 -4.46
N TRP A 459 -15.73 5.38 -4.20
CA TRP A 459 -15.87 6.83 -4.38
C TRP A 459 -16.02 7.20 -5.86
N ILE A 460 -15.12 6.70 -6.69
CA ILE A 460 -15.15 6.93 -8.15
C ILE A 460 -16.48 6.47 -8.74
N ASN A 461 -16.89 5.23 -8.43
CA ASN A 461 -18.12 4.62 -8.93
C ASN A 461 -19.39 5.26 -8.36
N GLY A 462 -19.33 5.83 -7.15
CA GLY A 462 -20.43 6.58 -6.54
C GLY A 462 -20.57 8.02 -7.08
N GLY A 463 -19.75 8.39 -8.06
CA GLY A 463 -19.78 9.71 -8.71
C GLY A 463 -19.28 10.85 -7.85
N TRP A 464 -18.44 10.57 -6.85
CA TRP A 464 -17.78 11.62 -6.05
C TRP A 464 -16.67 12.26 -6.87
N ASP A 465 -16.31 13.53 -6.62
CA ASP A 465 -15.02 14.08 -7.05
C ASP A 465 -13.96 13.85 -5.96
N ALA A 466 -12.69 14.07 -6.25
CA ALA A 466 -11.57 13.91 -5.33
C ALA A 466 -11.03 15.28 -4.91
N MET A 467 -10.76 15.45 -3.62
CA MET A 467 -10.13 16.62 -3.03
C MET A 467 -8.92 16.20 -2.20
N PRO A 468 -7.81 15.80 -2.84
CA PRO A 468 -6.61 15.45 -2.10
C PRO A 468 -6.12 16.64 -1.28
N GLN A 469 -5.88 16.41 -0.01
CA GLN A 469 -5.26 17.39 0.88
C GLN A 469 -3.78 17.52 0.53
N ALA A 470 -3.48 18.51 -0.30
CA ALA A 470 -2.17 18.89 -0.76
C ALA A 470 -1.49 19.83 0.27
N TYR A 471 -1.37 19.35 1.51
CA TYR A 471 -0.74 20.09 2.61
C TYR A 471 0.80 20.07 2.48
N TRP A 472 1.31 20.64 1.38
CA TRP A 472 2.73 20.86 1.12
C TRP A 472 3.45 21.58 2.27
N ASN A 473 2.74 22.45 2.99
CA ASN A 473 3.24 23.11 4.20
C ASN A 473 3.53 22.12 5.33
N SER A 474 2.81 21.01 5.43
CA SER A 474 3.10 19.96 6.40
C SER A 474 4.15 18.98 5.90
N TYR A 475 4.04 18.56 4.63
CA TYR A 475 4.89 17.51 4.08
C TYR A 475 5.26 17.76 2.61
N GLU A 476 6.56 17.71 2.29
CA GLU A 476 7.09 17.94 0.92
C GLU A 476 6.52 16.95 -0.13
N HIS A 477 6.03 15.81 0.32
CA HIS A 477 5.41 14.82 -0.54
C HIS A 477 3.93 15.07 -0.83
N TYR A 478 3.27 16.04 -0.17
CA TYR A 478 1.90 16.51 -0.42
C TYR A 478 1.82 17.78 -1.27
N GLN A 479 2.82 18.00 -2.12
CA GLN A 479 2.75 18.99 -3.20
C GLN A 479 1.56 18.68 -4.13
N PRO A 480 0.75 19.66 -4.57
CA PRO A 480 -0.45 19.44 -5.38
C PRO A 480 -0.24 18.52 -6.60
N SER A 481 0.79 18.74 -7.42
CA SER A 481 1.12 17.90 -8.58
C SER A 481 1.35 16.43 -8.21
N LYS A 482 2.01 16.16 -7.08
CA LYS A 482 2.26 14.80 -6.59
C LYS A 482 0.98 14.13 -6.08
N CYS A 483 0.09 14.89 -5.46
CA CYS A 483 -1.20 14.41 -5.01
C CYS A 483 -2.13 14.09 -6.19
N VAL A 484 -2.19 14.98 -7.19
CA VAL A 484 -2.96 14.75 -8.41
C VAL A 484 -2.48 13.49 -9.13
N GLN A 485 -1.17 13.36 -9.35
CA GLN A 485 -0.60 12.16 -9.98
C GLN A 485 -0.95 10.89 -9.20
N PHE A 486 -0.89 10.94 -7.86
CA PHE A 486 -1.27 9.80 -7.04
C PHE A 486 -2.74 9.40 -7.27
N TYR A 487 -3.67 10.35 -7.29
CA TYR A 487 -5.08 10.02 -7.54
C TYR A 487 -5.31 9.50 -8.97
N GLU A 488 -4.62 10.05 -9.97
CA GLU A 488 -4.65 9.52 -11.34
C GLU A 488 -4.16 8.05 -11.39
N ASP A 489 -3.07 7.72 -10.68
CA ASP A 489 -2.55 6.35 -10.59
C ASP A 489 -3.57 5.37 -9.97
N TRP A 490 -4.50 5.87 -9.16
CA TRP A 490 -5.61 5.12 -8.56
C TRP A 490 -6.89 5.12 -9.39
N GLY A 491 -6.85 5.68 -10.60
CA GLY A 491 -7.93 5.63 -11.58
C GLY A 491 -8.89 6.81 -11.55
N TRP A 492 -8.59 7.89 -10.80
CA TRP A 492 -9.36 9.12 -10.87
C TRP A 492 -9.09 9.85 -12.19
N PRO A 493 -10.15 10.26 -12.92
CA PRO A 493 -10.00 11.21 -14.02
C PRO A 493 -9.49 12.57 -13.49
N LYS A 494 -8.51 13.14 -14.18
CA LYS A 494 -7.86 14.41 -13.79
C LYS A 494 -8.84 15.56 -13.56
N ASP A 495 -9.89 15.65 -14.37
CA ASP A 495 -10.94 16.67 -14.29
C ASP A 495 -11.91 16.46 -13.11
N ARG A 496 -11.76 15.39 -12.34
CA ARG A 496 -12.47 15.11 -11.08
C ARG A 496 -11.58 15.32 -9.85
N ILE A 497 -10.35 15.83 -10.01
CA ILE A 497 -9.40 16.02 -8.91
C ILE A 497 -9.25 17.52 -8.64
N HIS A 498 -9.51 17.95 -7.41
CA HIS A 498 -9.52 19.36 -6.98
C HIS A 498 -8.70 19.51 -5.69
N PRO A 499 -7.38 19.69 -5.77
CA PRO A 499 -6.52 19.67 -4.58
C PRO A 499 -6.90 20.71 -3.52
N THR A 500 -6.83 20.34 -2.25
CA THR A 500 -7.02 21.24 -1.11
C THR A 500 -5.67 21.68 -0.57
N ILE A 501 -5.35 22.96 -0.63
CA ILE A 501 -4.09 23.52 -0.14
C ILE A 501 -4.21 23.96 1.32
N ALA A 502 -3.09 23.91 2.05
CA ALA A 502 -3.02 24.42 3.41
C ALA A 502 -2.82 25.94 3.39
N THR A 503 -3.59 26.68 4.21
CA THR A 503 -3.30 28.10 4.49
C THR A 503 -2.39 28.30 5.69
N TYR A 504 -2.29 27.30 6.57
CA TYR A 504 -1.42 27.28 7.74
C TYR A 504 0.04 26.98 7.38
N ASP A 505 0.97 27.35 8.25
CA ASP A 505 2.41 27.37 7.96
C ASP A 505 3.11 26.00 8.11
N GLY A 506 2.43 25.01 8.68
CA GLY A 506 2.89 23.64 8.89
C GLY A 506 3.88 23.46 10.05
N SER A 507 4.15 24.52 10.82
CA SER A 507 5.13 24.51 11.91
C SER A 507 4.78 23.52 13.04
N SER A 508 3.49 23.32 13.31
CA SER A 508 3.00 22.34 14.28
C SER A 508 3.19 20.88 13.83
N GLU A 509 3.43 20.65 12.54
CA GLU A 509 3.59 19.32 11.93
C GLU A 509 5.06 19.01 11.59
N GLY A 510 5.99 19.84 12.08
CA GLY A 510 7.43 19.58 12.00
C GLY A 510 8.10 20.02 10.69
N ASN A 511 7.39 20.76 9.83
CA ASN A 511 8.02 21.39 8.67
C ASN A 511 8.60 22.76 9.02
N ALA A 512 9.84 23.01 8.59
CA ALA A 512 10.57 24.24 8.88
C ALA A 512 10.39 25.34 7.82
N ARG A 513 9.72 25.04 6.70
CA ARG A 513 9.53 26.00 5.59
C ARG A 513 8.08 26.02 5.09
N PRO A 514 7.29 27.02 5.51
CA PRO A 514 5.98 27.30 4.93
C PRO A 514 6.13 27.61 3.43
N LYS A 515 5.25 27.06 2.60
CA LYS A 515 5.13 27.43 1.18
C LYS A 515 4.19 28.60 1.05
N SER A 516 4.59 29.54 0.21
CA SER A 516 3.76 30.68 -0.16
C SER A 516 2.60 30.26 -1.07
N LEU A 517 1.53 31.07 -1.11
CA LEU A 517 0.45 30.91 -2.09
C LEU A 517 0.95 30.96 -3.54
N ALA A 518 2.02 31.73 -3.81
CA ALA A 518 2.65 31.77 -5.12
C ALA A 518 3.32 30.43 -5.50
N GLU A 519 3.99 29.76 -4.55
CA GLU A 519 4.54 28.42 -4.78
C GLU A 519 3.42 27.40 -5.03
N TYR A 520 2.33 27.46 -4.27
CA TYR A 520 1.14 26.65 -4.52
C TYR A 520 0.53 26.91 -5.89
N SER A 521 0.39 28.18 -6.28
CA SER A 521 -0.16 28.58 -7.58
C SER A 521 0.66 28.07 -8.75
N ALA A 522 1.99 28.19 -8.65
CA ALA A 522 2.90 27.72 -9.69
C ALA A 522 2.78 26.21 -9.86
N ASP A 523 2.67 25.45 -8.77
CA ASP A 523 2.52 23.99 -8.84
C ASP A 523 1.13 23.56 -9.33
N LEU A 524 0.06 24.18 -8.82
CA LEU A 524 -1.31 23.95 -9.28
C LEU A 524 -1.47 24.18 -10.78
N ALA A 525 -0.82 25.21 -11.35
CA ALA A 525 -0.84 25.44 -12.79
C ALA A 525 -0.26 24.26 -13.60
N THR A 526 0.61 23.44 -13.01
CA THR A 526 1.18 22.25 -13.67
C THR A 526 0.29 21.01 -13.60
N THR A 527 -0.70 20.98 -12.70
CA THR A 527 -1.54 19.78 -12.50
C THR A 527 -2.47 19.55 -13.69
N GLY A 528 -2.97 20.63 -14.29
CA GLY A 528 -4.04 20.63 -15.29
C GLY A 528 -5.42 20.27 -14.70
N THR A 529 -5.62 20.44 -13.39
CA THR A 529 -6.92 20.30 -12.73
C THR A 529 -7.78 21.55 -12.93
N HIS A 530 -9.10 21.44 -12.80
CA HIS A 530 -10.01 22.56 -13.06
C HIS A 530 -10.26 23.42 -11.82
N GLY A 531 -10.30 22.82 -10.63
CA GLY A 531 -10.50 23.52 -9.37
C GLY A 531 -9.45 23.21 -8.32
N PHE A 532 -9.53 23.95 -7.21
CA PHE A 532 -8.79 23.70 -5.97
C PHE A 532 -9.59 24.28 -4.79
N SER A 533 -9.23 23.92 -3.58
CA SER A 533 -9.77 24.58 -2.39
C SER A 533 -8.67 24.88 -1.38
N TYR A 534 -8.97 25.65 -0.34
CA TYR A 534 -8.02 25.94 0.73
C TYR A 534 -8.65 25.76 2.10
N TYR A 535 -7.85 25.26 3.03
CA TYR A 535 -8.30 24.85 4.36
C TYR A 535 -7.88 25.84 5.45
N LEU A 536 -8.81 26.14 6.37
CA LEU A 536 -8.69 27.05 7.53
C LEU A 536 -8.39 28.53 7.21
N PRO A 537 -9.03 29.15 6.21
CA PRO A 537 -8.80 30.57 5.94
C PRO A 537 -9.13 31.49 7.11
N GLU A 538 -10.03 31.08 8.02
CA GLU A 538 -10.42 31.86 9.19
C GLU A 538 -9.31 32.09 10.21
N ASP A 539 -8.29 31.23 10.22
CA ASP A 539 -7.21 31.26 11.21
C ASP A 539 -5.88 31.74 10.62
N TYR A 540 -5.66 31.54 9.32
CA TYR A 540 -4.33 31.73 8.72
C TYR A 540 -4.28 32.69 7.54
N LEU A 541 -5.43 33.11 7.00
CA LEU A 541 -5.46 33.97 5.81
C LEU A 541 -5.82 35.42 6.14
N GLY A 542 -4.82 36.30 6.09
CA GLY A 542 -5.01 37.75 6.17
C GLY A 542 -5.42 38.38 4.83
N ASP A 543 -5.66 39.69 4.82
CA ASP A 543 -6.11 40.45 3.63
C ASP A 543 -5.18 40.29 2.43
N GLN A 544 -3.87 40.30 2.66
CA GLN A 544 -2.88 40.05 1.61
C GLN A 544 -3.00 38.64 1.02
N GLY A 545 -3.32 37.64 1.84
CA GLY A 545 -3.53 36.27 1.40
C GLY A 545 -4.74 36.14 0.46
N TYR A 546 -5.86 36.80 0.78
CA TYR A 546 -7.02 36.84 -0.12
C TYR A 546 -6.70 37.52 -1.46
N ALA A 547 -5.93 38.60 -1.45
CA ALA A 547 -5.50 39.27 -2.67
C ALA A 547 -4.62 38.34 -3.54
N GLN A 548 -3.75 37.55 -2.92
CA GLN A 548 -2.93 36.56 -3.62
C GLN A 548 -3.75 35.40 -4.18
N LEU A 549 -4.76 34.89 -3.45
CA LEU A 549 -5.65 33.84 -3.96
C LEU A 549 -6.31 34.25 -5.28
N GLY A 550 -6.76 35.50 -5.39
CA GLY A 550 -7.33 36.03 -6.64
C GLY A 550 -6.39 35.90 -7.83
N GLN A 551 -5.08 36.00 -7.62
CA GLN A 551 -4.08 35.85 -8.68
C GLN A 551 -3.90 34.38 -9.12
N MET A 552 -4.15 33.43 -8.22
CA MET A 552 -3.98 31.99 -8.50
C MET A 552 -5.02 31.44 -9.46
N ILE A 553 -6.17 32.10 -9.56
CA ILE A 553 -7.38 31.59 -10.24
C ILE A 553 -7.41 32.03 -11.71
N HIS A 554 -6.58 33.02 -12.06
CA HIS A 554 -6.51 33.62 -13.38
C HIS A 554 -5.40 33.16 -14.37
N PRO A 555 -4.51 32.16 -14.13
CA PRO A 555 -3.45 31.87 -15.12
C PRO A 555 -3.87 31.08 -16.38
N GLY A 556 -5.12 30.58 -16.50
CA GLY A 556 -5.41 29.52 -17.50
C GLY A 556 -6.78 29.48 -18.17
N VAL A 557 -7.65 30.49 -17.98
CA VAL A 557 -8.86 30.65 -18.82
C VAL A 557 -8.56 31.72 -19.87
N ALA A 558 -7.77 31.36 -20.87
CA ALA A 558 -7.55 32.11 -22.11
C ALA A 558 -7.44 31.15 -23.29
#